data_AF-A0AAW1C949-F1
#
_entry.id   AF-A0AAW1C949-F1
#
_cell.length_a   1.000
_cell.length_b   1.000
_cell.length_c   1.000
_cell.angle_alpha   90.00
_cell.angle_beta   90.00
_cell.angle_gamma   90.00
#
_symmetry.space_group_name_H-M   'P 1'
#
loop_
_entity.id
_entity.type
_entity.pdbx_description
1 polymer ?
#
loop_
_entity_poly.entity_id
_entity_poly.type
_entity_poly.pdbx_seq_one_letter_code
_entity_poly.pdbx_strand_id
1 'polypeptide(L)'
;MEVYRKSLKEGVEVSVWVDDLTRHEADALVNAANEYLHYFGGLAFALLKAGGPEIEGQCKLFIEKNGPLSAGQIVVTSGGRLPCKQVIHAVGPRWSEDQKEECCLKLEAAIINVLKYVNAPENNIKSVAIPALSSGIFNFPQDWCAQVIVQTIRNFVQLAPLFGYLQEIHLVNIDETTADVMKKACEDLLGVNDIVPQSGIPDSITVNELCLQIKKGSIETQQVLKTAISKGLAKTVEQKLSSIAFPPLGIKDLHLPSNEVAEIMVEEIMHFAVEQIGKKLDVYIVVPLDNIDVYEAFCAKLMSVKSKLEEKMDCGNVDTIAELQTDLQANPGFERNGPFVELIGRSHDILEKAGRWLGDIILVEETGRIVIRNHNILNLSSVQPLELSHLQQHFGINILESASGAGAALEIEGSPRAVIDAAFAIEFMLQSTAKQESLKMDGT
;
A
#
# COMPACT_ATOMS: atom_id res chain seq x y z
N MET A 1 -13.38 -11.31 -1.50
CA MET A 1 -12.97 -12.54 -0.79
C MET A 1 -13.08 -12.29 0.70
N GLU A 2 -13.83 -13.10 1.42
CA GLU A 2 -13.90 -13.04 2.89
C GLU A 2 -12.63 -13.67 3.48
N VAL A 3 -11.94 -12.96 4.38
CA VAL A 3 -10.66 -13.39 4.98
C VAL A 3 -10.72 -13.55 6.49
N TYR A 4 -11.79 -13.06 7.13
CA TYR A 4 -12.05 -13.21 8.56
C TYR A 4 -13.55 -13.17 8.84
N ARG A 5 -13.99 -13.95 9.83
CA ARG A 5 -15.34 -13.88 10.42
C ARG A 5 -15.27 -14.08 11.93
N LYS A 6 -16.14 -13.38 12.66
CA LYS A 6 -16.38 -13.60 14.08
C LYS A 6 -17.82 -13.33 14.44
N SER A 7 -18.46 -14.27 15.13
CA SER A 7 -19.72 -13.97 15.81
C SER A 7 -19.46 -13.32 17.17
N LEU A 8 -20.06 -12.16 17.38
CA LEU A 8 -20.05 -11.41 18.63
C LEU A 8 -21.34 -11.63 19.43
N LYS A 9 -21.51 -10.86 20.51
CA LYS A 9 -22.69 -10.90 21.38
C LYS A 9 -23.98 -10.68 20.58
N GLU A 10 -25.05 -11.36 20.99
CA GLU A 10 -26.41 -11.22 20.42
C GLU A 10 -26.52 -11.57 18.93
N GLY A 11 -25.54 -12.33 18.40
CA GLY A 11 -25.58 -12.86 17.04
C GLY A 11 -25.07 -11.91 15.96
N VAL A 12 -24.48 -10.76 16.32
CA VAL A 12 -23.85 -9.85 15.36
C VAL A 12 -22.56 -10.47 14.82
N GLU A 13 -22.44 -10.63 13.51
CA GLU A 13 -21.24 -11.10 12.84
C GLU A 13 -20.37 -9.94 12.37
N VAL A 14 -19.08 -10.01 12.63
CA VAL A 14 -18.06 -9.12 12.05
C VAL A 14 -17.21 -9.93 11.08
N SER A 15 -17.05 -9.44 9.87
CA SER A 15 -16.22 -10.10 8.84
C SER A 15 -15.29 -9.10 8.15
N VAL A 16 -14.18 -9.59 7.61
CA VAL A 16 -13.22 -8.79 6.83
C VAL A 16 -13.18 -9.30 5.40
N TRP A 17 -13.19 -8.39 4.44
CA TRP A 17 -13.29 -8.68 3.01
C TRP A 17 -12.24 -7.91 2.21
N VAL A 18 -11.54 -8.64 1.36
CA VAL A 18 -10.80 -8.09 0.21
C VAL A 18 -11.80 -7.93 -0.93
N ASP A 19 -12.39 -6.75 -1.10
CA ASP A 19 -13.44 -6.53 -2.09
C ASP A 19 -13.58 -5.04 -2.48
N ASP A 20 -14.18 -4.81 -3.64
CA ASP A 20 -14.54 -3.48 -4.11
C ASP A 20 -15.89 -3.06 -3.50
N LEU A 21 -15.86 -2.07 -2.60
CA LEU A 21 -17.04 -1.56 -1.93
C LEU A 21 -18.13 -1.05 -2.90
N THR A 22 -17.79 -0.65 -4.13
CA THR A 22 -18.78 -0.21 -5.13
C THR A 22 -19.67 -1.35 -5.64
N ARG A 23 -19.25 -2.60 -5.44
CA ARG A 23 -19.94 -3.82 -5.89
C ARG A 23 -20.30 -4.76 -4.74
N HIS A 24 -19.89 -4.43 -3.52
CA HIS A 24 -20.11 -5.24 -2.33
C HIS A 24 -21.57 -5.17 -1.88
N GLU A 25 -22.19 -6.33 -1.66
CA GLU A 25 -23.60 -6.41 -1.26
C GLU A 25 -23.73 -6.21 0.26
N ALA A 26 -24.36 -5.10 0.66
CA ALA A 26 -24.76 -4.83 2.03
C ALA A 26 -25.95 -3.86 2.05
N ASP A 27 -26.74 -3.85 3.12
CA ASP A 27 -27.87 -2.94 3.25
C ASP A 27 -27.41 -1.47 3.26
N ALA A 28 -26.29 -1.17 3.92
CA ALA A 28 -25.67 0.15 3.93
C ALA A 28 -24.17 0.09 3.58
N LEU A 29 -23.70 1.04 2.77
CA LEU A 29 -22.27 1.22 2.48
C LEU A 29 -21.77 2.50 3.14
N VAL A 30 -20.64 2.44 3.82
CA VAL A 30 -20.01 3.63 4.41
C VAL A 30 -19.04 4.25 3.42
N ASN A 31 -19.28 5.51 3.07
CA ASN A 31 -18.36 6.32 2.31
C ASN A 31 -17.39 7.07 3.24
N ALA A 32 -16.11 7.04 2.92
CA ALA A 32 -15.08 7.88 3.54
C ALA A 32 -15.15 9.31 2.96
N ALA A 33 -15.98 10.16 3.58
CA ALA A 33 -16.30 11.50 3.09
C ALA A 33 -15.41 12.60 3.72
N ASN A 34 -15.41 13.77 3.09
CA ASN A 34 -14.90 15.01 3.67
C ASN A 34 -16.04 15.91 4.16
N GLU A 35 -15.67 16.99 4.82
CA GLU A 35 -16.52 17.99 5.47
C GLU A 35 -17.55 18.62 4.52
N TYR A 36 -17.23 18.66 3.22
CA TYR A 36 -18.06 19.27 2.19
C TYR A 36 -18.85 18.25 1.38
N LEU A 37 -18.75 16.96 1.72
CA LEU A 37 -19.28 15.85 0.91
C LEU A 37 -18.86 15.96 -0.56
N HIS A 38 -17.65 16.46 -0.82
CA HIS A 38 -17.10 16.57 -2.16
C HIS A 38 -16.33 15.31 -2.55
N TYR A 39 -16.33 14.98 -3.84
CA TYR A 39 -15.89 13.68 -4.34
C TYR A 39 -14.66 13.78 -5.25
N PHE A 40 -13.59 14.44 -4.80
CA PHE A 40 -12.42 14.73 -5.63
C PHE A 40 -11.47 13.54 -5.87
N GLY A 41 -11.66 12.41 -5.17
CA GLY A 41 -10.80 11.24 -5.36
C GLY A 41 -11.08 10.11 -4.37
N GLY A 42 -10.31 9.02 -4.51
CA GLY A 42 -10.38 7.84 -3.64
C GLY A 42 -11.72 7.11 -3.69
N LEU A 43 -12.05 6.44 -2.58
CA LEU A 43 -13.28 5.66 -2.44
C LEU A 43 -14.55 6.48 -2.66
N ALA A 44 -14.57 7.73 -2.18
CA ALA A 44 -15.72 8.62 -2.33
C ALA A 44 -16.05 8.86 -3.81
N PHE A 45 -15.04 9.15 -4.63
CA PHE A 45 -15.22 9.30 -6.07
C PHE A 45 -15.70 8.00 -6.73
N ALA A 46 -15.16 6.86 -6.32
CA ALA A 46 -15.56 5.56 -6.85
C ALA A 46 -17.04 5.24 -6.56
N LEU A 47 -17.47 5.44 -5.31
CA LEU A 47 -18.87 5.25 -4.89
C LEU A 47 -19.81 6.19 -5.63
N LEU A 48 -19.45 7.46 -5.80
CA LEU A 48 -20.29 8.40 -6.54
C LEU A 48 -20.42 8.01 -8.01
N LYS A 49 -19.30 7.68 -8.66
CA LYS A 49 -19.28 7.28 -10.06
C LYS A 49 -20.17 6.05 -10.30
N ALA A 50 -20.12 5.08 -9.40
CA ALA A 50 -20.95 3.88 -9.46
C ALA A 50 -22.43 4.18 -9.12
N GLY A 51 -22.68 4.89 -8.02
CA GLY A 51 -24.00 5.15 -7.47
C GLY A 51 -24.83 6.20 -8.22
N GLY A 52 -24.19 7.10 -8.95
CA GLY A 52 -24.86 8.06 -9.83
C GLY A 52 -25.15 9.43 -9.24
N PRO A 53 -25.68 10.35 -10.07
CA PRO A 53 -25.87 11.76 -9.72
C PRO A 53 -26.90 11.98 -8.61
N GLU A 54 -27.75 10.99 -8.31
CA GLU A 54 -28.74 11.04 -7.25
C GLU A 54 -28.09 11.24 -5.87
N ILE A 55 -26.96 10.57 -5.63
CA ILE A 55 -26.19 10.68 -4.39
C ILE A 55 -25.58 12.08 -4.27
N GLU A 56 -24.96 12.58 -5.35
CA GLU A 56 -24.36 13.92 -5.38
C GLU A 56 -25.40 15.01 -5.11
N GLY A 57 -26.57 14.91 -5.74
CA GLY A 57 -27.67 15.85 -5.55
C GLY A 57 -28.15 15.91 -4.10
N GLN A 58 -28.30 14.76 -3.44
CA GLN A 58 -28.70 14.71 -2.02
C GLN A 58 -27.63 15.30 -1.09
N CYS A 59 -26.35 15.02 -1.34
CA CYS A 59 -25.25 15.61 -0.59
C CYS A 59 -25.18 17.13 -0.77
N LYS A 60 -25.33 17.63 -1.99
CA LYS A 60 -25.34 19.07 -2.28
C LYS A 60 -26.47 19.78 -1.55
N LEU A 61 -27.69 19.25 -1.63
CA LEU A 61 -28.84 19.80 -0.91
C LEU A 61 -28.64 19.79 0.61
N PHE A 62 -27.99 18.76 1.15
CA PHE A 62 -27.65 18.71 2.57
C PHE A 62 -26.69 19.85 2.96
N ILE A 63 -25.60 20.04 2.21
CA ILE A 63 -24.60 21.08 2.48
C ILE A 63 -25.21 22.48 2.33
N GLU A 64 -26.02 22.72 1.30
CA GLU A 64 -26.72 23.99 1.09
C GLU A 64 -27.64 24.34 2.27
N LYS A 65 -28.28 23.33 2.86
CA LYS A 65 -29.24 23.52 3.96
C LYS A 65 -28.59 23.60 5.34
N ASN A 66 -27.58 22.77 5.61
CA ASN A 66 -27.06 22.55 6.97
C ASN A 66 -25.62 23.04 7.17
N GLY A 67 -24.93 23.41 6.08
CA GLY A 67 -23.50 23.73 6.11
C GLY A 67 -22.59 22.50 6.09
N PRO A 68 -21.26 22.71 6.17
CA PRO A 68 -20.28 21.64 6.19
C PRO A 68 -20.35 20.80 7.47
N LEU A 69 -19.94 19.55 7.36
CA LEU A 69 -19.82 18.62 8.48
C LEU A 69 -18.47 18.76 9.19
N SER A 70 -18.44 18.34 10.45
CA SER A 70 -17.23 18.16 11.25
C SER A 70 -16.82 16.69 11.28
N ALA A 71 -15.53 16.43 11.50
CA ALA A 71 -15.03 15.08 11.75
C ALA A 71 -15.79 14.43 12.92
N GLY A 72 -16.15 13.16 12.75
CA GLY A 72 -17.04 12.41 13.64
C GLY A 72 -18.51 12.41 13.23
N GLN A 73 -18.93 13.29 12.31
CA GLN A 73 -20.33 13.35 11.86
C GLN A 73 -20.60 12.44 10.67
N ILE A 74 -21.89 12.13 10.47
CA ILE A 74 -22.38 11.33 9.34
C ILE A 74 -23.54 12.03 8.63
N VAL A 75 -23.71 11.71 7.36
CA VAL A 75 -24.91 12.00 6.56
C VAL A 75 -25.35 10.75 5.83
N VAL A 76 -26.66 10.59 5.58
CA VAL A 76 -27.18 9.42 4.87
C VAL A 76 -27.93 9.84 3.62
N THR A 77 -27.66 9.13 2.53
CA THR A 77 -28.33 9.26 1.24
C THR A 77 -28.89 7.91 0.79
N SER A 78 -29.69 7.90 -0.27
CA SER A 78 -30.08 6.67 -0.95
C SER A 78 -28.88 5.96 -1.59
N GLY A 79 -28.94 4.65 -1.78
CA GLY A 79 -27.94 3.86 -2.50
C GLY A 79 -27.72 4.26 -3.98
N GLY A 80 -28.65 5.01 -4.58
CA GLY A 80 -28.60 5.30 -6.01
C GLY A 80 -28.61 4.00 -6.83
N ARG A 81 -27.56 3.79 -7.63
CA ARG A 81 -27.34 2.56 -8.40
C ARG A 81 -26.43 1.53 -7.72
N LEU A 82 -25.92 1.81 -6.53
CA LEU A 82 -25.10 0.85 -5.78
C LEU A 82 -25.97 -0.33 -5.30
N PRO A 83 -25.37 -1.51 -5.05
CA PRO A 83 -26.07 -2.68 -4.51
C PRO A 83 -26.36 -2.53 -3.01
N CYS A 84 -26.94 -1.40 -2.60
CA CYS A 84 -27.30 -1.12 -1.21
C CYS A 84 -28.58 -0.27 -1.13
N LYS A 85 -29.19 -0.23 0.06
CA LYS A 85 -30.35 0.64 0.32
C LYS A 85 -29.89 2.09 0.53
N GLN A 86 -28.78 2.27 1.23
CA GLN A 86 -28.30 3.58 1.70
C GLN A 86 -26.78 3.70 1.64
N VAL A 87 -26.30 4.93 1.44
CA VAL A 87 -24.89 5.29 1.65
C VAL A 87 -24.77 6.19 2.87
N ILE A 88 -23.90 5.81 3.80
CA ILE A 88 -23.58 6.58 5.01
C ILE A 88 -22.26 7.31 4.77
N HIS A 89 -22.31 8.61 4.56
CA HIS A 89 -21.16 9.48 4.36
C HIS A 89 -20.58 9.86 5.72
N ALA A 90 -19.52 9.15 6.14
CA ALA A 90 -18.85 9.39 7.41
C ALA A 90 -17.64 10.30 7.21
N VAL A 91 -17.54 11.38 7.99
CA VAL A 91 -16.40 12.29 7.95
C VAL A 91 -15.39 11.86 9.01
N GLY A 92 -14.30 11.26 8.56
CA GLY A 92 -13.16 10.93 9.43
C GLY A 92 -12.26 12.13 9.72
N PRO A 93 -11.34 12.03 10.69
CA PRO A 93 -10.33 13.05 10.94
C PRO A 93 -9.19 12.98 9.92
N ARG A 94 -8.61 14.15 9.61
CA ARG A 94 -7.30 14.23 8.96
C ARG A 94 -6.22 13.94 10.00
N TRP A 95 -5.30 13.04 9.71
CA TRP A 95 -4.27 12.65 10.66
C TRP A 95 -3.32 13.80 10.96
N SER A 96 -2.99 13.93 12.25
CA SER A 96 -1.95 14.81 12.75
C SER A 96 -1.27 14.10 13.90
N GLU A 97 0.05 13.88 13.81
CA GLU A 97 0.83 13.20 14.84
C GLU A 97 0.73 13.94 16.19
N ASP A 98 0.75 15.28 16.14
CA ASP A 98 0.63 16.15 17.32
C ASP A 98 -0.76 16.08 17.99
N GLN A 99 -1.78 15.61 17.27
CA GLN A 99 -3.17 15.51 17.74
C GLN A 99 -3.70 14.07 17.65
N LYS A 100 -2.81 13.08 17.81
CA LYS A 100 -3.14 11.66 17.71
C LYS A 100 -4.38 11.25 18.50
N GLU A 101 -4.47 11.63 19.78
CA GLU A 101 -5.60 11.27 20.63
C GLU A 101 -6.92 11.86 20.12
N GLU A 102 -6.91 13.13 19.71
CA GLU A 102 -8.07 13.79 19.14
C GLU A 102 -8.50 13.15 17.82
N CYS A 103 -7.54 12.74 16.98
CA CYS A 103 -7.82 11.98 15.77
C CYS A 103 -8.48 10.64 16.10
N CYS A 104 -7.95 9.86 17.03
CA CYS A 104 -8.56 8.60 17.45
C CYS A 104 -10.01 8.81 17.95
N LEU A 105 -10.25 9.82 18.79
CA LEU A 105 -11.58 10.14 19.32
C LEU A 105 -12.57 10.55 18.22
N LYS A 106 -12.13 11.32 17.22
CA LYS A 106 -12.98 11.72 16.09
C LYS A 106 -13.30 10.55 15.17
N LEU A 107 -12.35 9.65 14.92
CA LEU A 107 -12.59 8.43 14.17
C LEU A 107 -13.56 7.51 14.91
N GLU A 108 -13.35 7.30 16.20
CA GLU A 108 -14.28 6.57 17.07
C GLU A 108 -15.68 7.18 17.00
N ALA A 109 -15.82 8.50 17.13
CA ALA A 109 -17.11 9.18 17.04
C ALA A 109 -17.82 8.93 15.70
N ALA A 110 -17.08 8.95 14.58
CA ALA A 110 -17.63 8.66 13.26
C ALA A 110 -18.19 7.23 13.21
N ILE A 111 -17.41 6.24 13.65
CA ILE A 111 -17.82 4.83 13.67
C ILE A 111 -19.00 4.60 14.62
N ILE A 112 -18.99 5.20 15.82
CA ILE A 112 -20.13 5.15 16.75
C ILE A 112 -21.39 5.69 16.09
N ASN A 113 -21.31 6.81 15.37
CA ASN A 113 -22.47 7.40 14.73
C ASN A 113 -23.00 6.53 13.57
N VAL A 114 -22.12 5.89 12.80
CA VAL A 114 -22.50 4.86 11.81
C VAL A 114 -23.25 3.72 12.52
N LEU A 115 -22.66 3.14 13.55
CA LEU A 115 -23.23 1.99 14.27
C LEU A 115 -24.56 2.31 14.94
N LYS A 116 -24.70 3.50 15.54
CA LYS A 116 -25.98 4.00 16.08
C LYS A 116 -27.05 4.09 15.01
N TYR A 117 -26.69 4.62 13.84
CA TYR A 117 -27.63 4.75 12.73
C TYR A 117 -28.12 3.37 12.25
N VAL A 118 -27.22 2.43 11.99
CA VAL A 118 -27.61 1.11 11.46
C VAL A 118 -28.28 0.20 12.50
N ASN A 119 -28.01 0.39 13.80
CA ASN A 119 -28.71 -0.34 14.87
C ASN A 119 -30.14 0.18 15.13
N ALA A 120 -30.50 1.36 14.60
CA ALA A 120 -31.81 1.94 14.83
C ALA A 120 -32.91 1.20 14.04
N PRO A 121 -33.96 0.66 14.71
CA PRO A 121 -35.02 -0.13 14.08
C PRO A 121 -35.67 0.50 12.84
N GLU A 122 -35.87 1.81 12.88
CA GLU A 122 -36.53 2.59 11.85
C GLU A 122 -35.76 2.65 10.53
N ASN A 123 -34.45 2.40 10.56
CA ASN A 123 -33.60 2.46 9.37
C ASN A 123 -33.59 1.13 8.60
N ASN A 124 -34.02 0.02 9.21
CA ASN A 124 -34.17 -1.29 8.58
C ASN A 124 -32.90 -1.77 7.83
N ILE A 125 -31.75 -1.61 8.49
CA ILE A 125 -30.43 -2.03 8.01
C ILE A 125 -30.00 -3.28 8.79
N LYS A 126 -29.69 -4.36 8.06
CA LYS A 126 -29.19 -5.62 8.61
C LYS A 126 -27.69 -5.79 8.46
N SER A 127 -27.12 -5.25 7.38
CA SER A 127 -25.70 -5.34 7.09
C SER A 127 -25.11 -3.97 6.74
N VAL A 128 -23.91 -3.69 7.26
CA VAL A 128 -23.17 -2.47 6.94
C VAL A 128 -21.75 -2.80 6.52
N ALA A 129 -21.29 -2.21 5.41
CA ALA A 129 -19.91 -2.33 4.96
C ALA A 129 -19.11 -1.05 5.25
N ILE A 130 -18.04 -1.19 6.02
CA ILE A 130 -17.22 -0.10 6.56
C ILE A 130 -15.79 -0.22 5.97
N PRO A 131 -15.29 0.81 5.28
CA PRO A 131 -13.92 0.84 4.78
C PRO A 131 -12.93 1.25 5.86
N ALA A 132 -11.64 1.30 5.52
CA ALA A 132 -10.59 1.86 6.38
C ALA A 132 -10.73 3.39 6.45
N LEU A 133 -11.71 3.85 7.22
CA LEU A 133 -12.12 5.25 7.28
C LEU A 133 -10.94 6.14 7.72
N SER A 134 -10.53 7.06 6.84
CA SER A 134 -9.40 8.01 7.00
C SER A 134 -8.00 7.49 6.64
N SER A 135 -7.82 6.21 6.30
CA SER A 135 -6.48 5.65 6.05
C SER A 135 -5.87 6.00 4.69
N GLY A 136 -6.68 6.52 3.75
CA GLY A 136 -6.24 6.98 2.43
C GLY A 136 -5.76 8.43 2.44
N ILE A 137 -6.48 9.31 1.74
CA ILE A 137 -6.11 10.74 1.56
C ILE A 137 -5.92 11.48 2.91
N PHE A 138 -6.61 11.06 3.98
CA PHE A 138 -6.49 11.66 5.31
C PHE A 138 -5.28 11.14 6.11
N ASN A 139 -4.51 10.22 5.53
CA ASN A 139 -3.21 9.74 6.00
C ASN A 139 -3.19 9.19 7.43
N PHE A 140 -4.33 8.66 7.90
CA PHE A 140 -4.41 7.99 9.20
C PHE A 140 -3.64 6.66 9.12
N PRO A 141 -2.63 6.40 9.98
CA PRO A 141 -1.87 5.16 9.95
C PRO A 141 -2.78 3.94 9.98
N GLN A 142 -2.62 3.02 9.01
CA GLN A 142 -3.55 1.92 8.79
C GLN A 142 -3.74 1.04 10.03
N ASP A 143 -2.65 0.72 10.75
CA ASP A 143 -2.71 -0.07 11.98
C ASP A 143 -3.58 0.59 13.05
N TRP A 144 -3.36 1.89 13.29
CA TRP A 144 -4.13 2.65 14.27
C TRP A 144 -5.58 2.83 13.84
N CYS A 145 -5.81 3.08 12.55
CA CYS A 145 -7.15 3.20 11.97
C CYS A 145 -7.96 1.91 12.19
N ALA A 146 -7.38 0.75 11.82
CA ALA A 146 -8.01 -0.55 12.01
C ALA A 146 -8.26 -0.85 13.50
N GLN A 147 -7.29 -0.60 14.38
CA GLN A 147 -7.47 -0.79 15.81
C GLN A 147 -8.62 0.05 16.37
N VAL A 148 -8.70 1.34 16.03
CA VAL A 148 -9.80 2.21 16.48
C VAL A 148 -11.13 1.69 15.96
N ILE A 149 -11.27 1.40 14.66
CA ILE A 149 -12.52 0.91 14.06
C ILE A 149 -12.99 -0.38 14.76
N VAL A 150 -12.11 -1.38 14.86
CA VAL A 150 -12.45 -2.69 15.43
C VAL A 150 -12.75 -2.58 16.93
N GLN A 151 -11.97 -1.80 17.67
CA GLN A 151 -12.22 -1.57 19.10
C GLN A 151 -13.57 -0.87 19.32
N THR A 152 -13.91 0.12 18.49
CA THR A 152 -15.20 0.80 18.55
C THR A 152 -16.35 -0.16 18.25
N ILE A 153 -16.24 -1.01 17.23
CA ILE A 153 -17.25 -2.04 16.92
C ILE A 153 -17.43 -2.99 18.09
N ARG A 154 -16.33 -3.52 18.64
CA ARG A 154 -16.34 -4.39 19.82
C ARG A 154 -17.07 -3.74 20.98
N ASN A 155 -16.68 -2.51 21.33
CA ASN A 155 -17.24 -1.78 22.46
C ASN A 155 -18.72 -1.49 22.24
N PHE A 156 -19.11 -1.08 21.03
CA PHE A 156 -20.50 -0.81 20.70
C PHE A 156 -21.37 -2.07 20.86
N VAL A 157 -20.96 -3.20 20.27
CA VAL A 157 -21.70 -4.46 20.35
C VAL A 157 -21.77 -5.00 21.79
N GLN A 158 -20.74 -4.75 22.60
CA GLN A 158 -20.72 -5.18 24.00
C GLN A 158 -21.59 -4.32 24.93
N LEU A 159 -21.62 -3.00 24.70
CA LEU A 159 -22.18 -2.04 25.64
C LEU A 159 -23.54 -1.45 25.22
N ALA A 160 -23.81 -1.35 23.91
CA ALA A 160 -25.05 -0.77 23.42
C ALA A 160 -26.21 -1.79 23.48
N PRO A 161 -27.45 -1.34 23.73
CA PRO A 161 -28.61 -2.19 23.52
C PRO A 161 -28.76 -2.45 22.02
N LEU A 162 -28.64 -3.71 21.61
CA LEU A 162 -28.89 -4.11 20.23
C LEU A 162 -30.36 -4.47 20.10
N PHE A 163 -30.99 -4.00 19.03
CA PHE A 163 -32.41 -4.21 18.79
C PHE A 163 -32.69 -5.40 17.87
N GLY A 164 -31.66 -6.20 17.55
CA GLY A 164 -31.75 -7.39 16.68
C GLY A 164 -31.84 -7.11 15.18
N TYR A 165 -31.69 -5.84 14.77
CA TYR A 165 -31.74 -5.43 13.36
C TYR A 165 -30.38 -5.58 12.68
N LEU A 166 -29.35 -4.96 13.24
CA LEU A 166 -27.97 -5.12 12.77
C LEU A 166 -27.52 -6.55 13.05
N GLN A 167 -27.19 -7.28 11.99
CA GLN A 167 -26.77 -8.67 12.01
C GLN A 167 -25.33 -8.81 11.53
N GLU A 168 -24.90 -8.00 10.57
CA GLU A 168 -23.61 -8.16 9.91
C GLU A 168 -22.86 -6.83 9.79
N ILE A 169 -21.57 -6.83 10.13
CA ILE A 169 -20.66 -5.70 9.95
C ILE A 169 -19.49 -6.19 9.10
N HIS A 170 -19.36 -5.67 7.89
CA HIS A 170 -18.30 -6.03 6.95
C HIS A 170 -17.23 -4.95 6.98
N LEU A 171 -15.99 -5.32 7.28
CA LEU A 171 -14.82 -4.47 7.11
C LEU A 171 -14.25 -4.74 5.73
N VAL A 172 -14.35 -3.77 4.82
CA VAL A 172 -14.12 -4.02 3.39
C VAL A 172 -13.05 -3.09 2.85
N ASN A 173 -12.06 -3.67 2.18
CA ASN A 173 -11.06 -2.88 1.47
C ASN A 173 -10.63 -3.57 0.17
N ILE A 174 -10.30 -2.80 -0.86
CA ILE A 174 -9.97 -3.34 -2.19
C ILE A 174 -8.57 -3.95 -2.26
N ASP A 175 -7.61 -3.39 -1.51
CA ASP A 175 -6.26 -3.94 -1.39
C ASP A 175 -6.15 -4.90 -0.20
N GLU A 176 -5.39 -5.98 -0.44
CA GLU A 176 -5.14 -7.05 0.54
C GLU A 176 -4.39 -6.54 1.77
N THR A 177 -3.43 -5.64 1.60
CA THR A 177 -2.60 -5.10 2.69
C THR A 177 -3.46 -4.46 3.79
N THR A 178 -4.39 -3.57 3.43
CA THR A 178 -5.26 -2.90 4.39
C THR A 178 -6.29 -3.88 4.98
N ALA A 179 -6.79 -4.83 4.19
CA ALA A 179 -7.67 -5.88 4.68
C ALA A 179 -6.96 -6.79 5.69
N ASP A 180 -5.68 -7.10 5.49
CA ASP A 180 -4.86 -7.87 6.43
C ASP A 180 -4.62 -7.10 7.73
N VAL A 181 -4.40 -5.79 7.66
CA VAL A 181 -4.30 -4.93 8.85
C VAL A 181 -5.62 -4.93 9.65
N MET A 182 -6.77 -4.86 8.97
CA MET A 182 -8.09 -5.00 9.62
C MET A 182 -8.31 -6.38 10.23
N LYS A 183 -7.97 -7.44 9.48
CA LYS A 183 -8.03 -8.82 9.96
C LYS A 183 -7.19 -9.01 11.21
N LYS A 184 -5.95 -8.50 11.22
CA LYS A 184 -5.07 -8.56 12.39
C LYS A 184 -5.69 -7.85 13.59
N ALA A 185 -6.23 -6.64 13.40
CA ALA A 185 -6.94 -5.93 14.46
C ALA A 185 -8.16 -6.73 14.99
N CYS A 186 -8.90 -7.41 14.11
CA CYS A 186 -9.97 -8.32 14.51
C CYS A 186 -9.47 -9.54 15.29
N GLU A 187 -8.39 -10.18 14.85
CA GLU A 187 -7.79 -11.31 15.57
C GLU A 187 -7.31 -10.90 16.97
N ASP A 188 -6.67 -9.73 17.08
CA ASP A 188 -6.16 -9.19 18.34
C ASP A 188 -7.30 -8.80 19.32
N LEU A 189 -8.39 -8.22 18.80
CA LEU A 189 -9.43 -7.61 19.64
C LEU A 189 -10.70 -8.45 19.79
N LEU A 190 -11.08 -9.22 18.77
CA LEU A 190 -12.31 -10.03 18.74
C LEU A 190 -12.01 -11.53 18.89
N GLY A 191 -10.77 -11.96 18.64
CA GLY A 191 -10.29 -13.31 18.80
C GLY A 191 -10.26 -14.12 17.50
N VAL A 192 -10.04 -15.43 17.65
CA VAL A 192 -9.75 -16.35 16.54
C VAL A 192 -10.89 -16.39 15.52
N ASN A 193 -10.50 -16.37 14.23
CA ASN A 193 -11.34 -16.44 13.04
C ASN A 193 -12.25 -17.70 13.03
N ASP A 194 -13.55 -17.49 12.84
CA ASP A 194 -14.58 -18.53 12.80
C ASP A 194 -14.79 -19.11 11.39
N ILE A 195 -14.07 -18.63 10.37
CA ILE A 195 -14.10 -19.23 9.03
C ILE A 195 -13.56 -20.67 9.11
N VAL A 196 -14.46 -21.64 9.13
CA VAL A 196 -14.16 -23.03 8.84
C VAL A 196 -14.07 -23.16 7.31
N PRO A 197 -12.96 -23.63 6.71
CA PRO A 197 -12.87 -23.76 5.26
C PRO A 197 -13.88 -24.79 4.76
N GLN A 198 -14.91 -24.33 4.04
CA GLN A 198 -15.79 -25.21 3.27
C GLN A 198 -15.22 -25.40 1.85
N SER A 199 -14.47 -26.49 1.63
CA SER A 199 -14.56 -27.37 0.43
C SER A 199 -13.44 -28.46 0.38
N GLY A 200 -13.79 -29.65 0.89
CA GLY A 200 -13.51 -31.01 0.39
C GLY A 200 -12.16 -31.44 -0.24
N ILE A 201 -11.24 -31.95 0.59
CA ILE A 201 -10.45 -33.20 0.39
C ILE A 201 -10.24 -33.82 1.79
N PRO A 202 -10.31 -35.15 2.02
CA PRO A 202 -10.08 -35.72 3.35
C PRO A 202 -8.58 -35.69 3.71
N ASP A 203 -8.21 -34.92 4.73
CA ASP A 203 -6.82 -34.76 5.22
C ASP A 203 -6.33 -35.91 6.11
N SER A 204 -7.02 -37.06 6.07
CA SER A 204 -6.61 -38.25 6.81
C SER A 204 -6.97 -39.54 6.10
N ILE A 205 -6.02 -40.48 6.05
CA ILE A 205 -6.23 -41.85 5.59
C ILE A 205 -5.73 -42.79 6.69
N THR A 206 -6.50 -43.85 6.97
CA THR A 206 -6.13 -44.89 7.93
C THR A 206 -5.93 -46.21 7.20
N VAL A 207 -4.76 -46.84 7.38
CA VAL A 207 -4.45 -48.18 6.85
C VAL A 207 -3.80 -49.00 7.96
N ASN A 208 -4.38 -50.16 8.29
CA ASN A 208 -3.86 -51.13 9.28
C ASN A 208 -3.46 -50.50 10.63
N GLU A 209 -4.39 -49.79 11.27
CA GLU A 209 -4.19 -49.07 12.54
C GLU A 209 -3.17 -47.92 12.54
N LEU A 210 -2.57 -47.60 11.39
CA LEU A 210 -1.76 -46.42 11.21
C LEU A 210 -2.62 -45.25 10.73
N CYS A 211 -2.69 -44.17 11.52
CA CYS A 211 -3.40 -42.94 11.20
C CYS A 211 -2.45 -41.90 10.61
N LEU A 212 -2.60 -41.58 9.32
CA LEU A 212 -1.88 -40.49 8.67
C LEU A 212 -2.78 -39.25 8.68
N GLN A 213 -2.37 -38.18 9.35
CA GLN A 213 -3.05 -36.87 9.38
C GLN A 213 -2.14 -35.81 8.76
N ILE A 214 -2.66 -35.01 7.83
CA ILE A 214 -1.98 -33.82 7.34
C ILE A 214 -2.67 -32.62 7.98
N LYS A 215 -1.96 -31.91 8.87
CA LYS A 215 -2.47 -30.70 9.53
C LYS A 215 -1.83 -29.49 8.87
N LYS A 216 -2.61 -28.64 8.20
CA LYS A 216 -2.12 -27.35 7.70
C LYS A 216 -2.12 -26.35 8.85
N GLY A 217 -0.94 -25.97 9.33
CA GLY A 217 -0.74 -25.00 10.42
C GLY A 217 0.25 -23.91 10.05
N SER A 218 0.00 -22.69 10.51
CA SER A 218 0.80 -21.47 10.28
C SER A 218 2.12 -21.42 11.09
N ILE A 219 2.75 -22.57 11.37
CA ILE A 219 4.06 -22.67 12.05
C ILE A 219 5.10 -23.36 11.14
N GLU A 220 4.67 -24.09 10.10
CA GLU A 220 5.59 -24.85 9.23
C GLU A 220 6.22 -24.01 8.10
N THR A 221 5.55 -22.94 7.63
CA THR A 221 5.98 -22.21 6.42
C THR A 221 7.32 -21.48 6.59
N GLN A 222 7.50 -20.77 7.72
CA GLN A 222 8.76 -20.12 8.06
C GLN A 222 9.87 -21.15 8.29
N GLN A 223 9.55 -22.27 8.94
CA GLN A 223 10.51 -23.35 9.21
C GLN A 223 10.93 -24.09 7.93
N VAL A 224 10.04 -24.21 6.94
CA VAL A 224 10.36 -24.76 5.61
C VAL A 224 11.32 -23.84 4.87
N LEU A 225 11.07 -22.53 4.85
CA LEU A 225 11.97 -21.55 4.24
C LEU A 225 13.34 -21.56 4.93
N LYS A 226 13.35 -21.50 6.27
CA LYS A 226 14.54 -21.63 7.10
C LYS A 226 15.35 -22.87 6.74
N THR A 227 14.70 -24.04 6.74
CA THR A 227 15.33 -25.33 6.43
C THR A 227 15.89 -25.38 5.00
N ALA A 228 15.22 -24.76 4.02
CA ALA A 228 15.70 -24.71 2.64
C ALA A 228 16.99 -23.89 2.52
N ILE A 229 17.06 -22.74 3.19
CA ILE A 229 18.25 -21.89 3.25
C ILE A 229 19.40 -22.63 3.97
N SER A 230 19.17 -23.20 5.16
CA SER A 230 20.23 -23.92 5.90
C SER A 230 20.78 -25.10 5.10
N LYS A 231 19.90 -25.88 4.43
CA LYS A 231 20.33 -27.02 3.60
C LYS A 231 21.11 -26.58 2.36
N GLY A 232 20.69 -25.50 1.71
CA GLY A 232 21.41 -24.92 0.56
C GLY A 232 22.82 -24.49 0.94
N LEU A 233 22.95 -23.76 2.05
CA LEU A 233 24.24 -23.32 2.59
C LEU A 233 25.12 -24.51 3.01
N ALA A 234 24.59 -25.46 3.77
CA ALA A 234 25.33 -26.65 4.22
C ALA A 234 25.87 -27.47 3.04
N LYS A 235 25.06 -27.69 2.00
CA LYS A 235 25.46 -28.44 0.82
C LYS A 235 26.51 -27.71 -0.02
N THR A 236 26.44 -26.38 -0.08
CA THR A 236 27.44 -25.54 -0.76
C THR A 236 28.81 -25.67 -0.11
N VAL A 237 28.84 -25.67 1.24
CA VAL A 237 30.06 -25.89 2.02
C VAL A 237 30.58 -27.33 1.86
N GLU A 238 29.70 -28.33 1.90
CA GLU A 238 30.05 -29.74 1.66
C GLU A 238 30.73 -29.93 0.30
N GLN A 239 30.21 -29.25 -0.73
CA GLN A 239 30.71 -29.32 -2.10
C GLN A 239 31.89 -28.37 -2.38
N LYS A 240 32.39 -27.64 -1.38
CA LYS A 240 33.50 -26.67 -1.49
C LYS A 240 33.29 -25.58 -2.55
N LEU A 241 32.06 -25.13 -2.74
CA LEU A 241 31.74 -24.02 -3.62
C LEU A 241 32.00 -22.68 -2.91
N SER A 242 32.42 -21.66 -3.67
CA SER A 242 32.75 -20.32 -3.14
C SER A 242 31.57 -19.36 -3.11
N SER A 243 30.45 -19.69 -3.75
CA SER A 243 29.24 -18.84 -3.73
C SER A 243 27.95 -19.63 -3.91
N ILE A 244 26.84 -19.04 -3.48
CA ILE A 244 25.47 -19.53 -3.71
C ILE A 244 24.52 -18.34 -3.92
N ALA A 245 23.52 -18.52 -4.76
CA ALA A 245 22.47 -17.53 -5.00
C ALA A 245 21.11 -18.11 -4.63
N PHE A 246 20.31 -17.33 -3.89
CA PHE A 246 18.92 -17.62 -3.60
C PHE A 246 18.02 -16.59 -4.28
N PRO A 247 16.95 -16.98 -4.99
CA PRO A 247 15.86 -16.05 -5.26
C PRO A 247 15.12 -15.73 -3.94
N PRO A 248 14.25 -14.71 -3.89
CA PRO A 248 13.38 -14.47 -2.74
C PRO A 248 12.33 -15.58 -2.59
N LEU A 249 12.78 -16.70 -2.02
CA LEU A 249 12.02 -17.94 -1.85
C LEU A 249 10.90 -17.72 -0.82
N GLY A 250 9.69 -18.13 -1.17
CA GLY A 250 8.54 -18.04 -0.29
C GLY A 250 7.59 -16.87 -0.55
N ILE A 251 7.98 -15.90 -1.38
CA ILE A 251 7.05 -14.82 -1.76
C ILE A 251 5.89 -15.36 -2.60
N LYS A 252 6.20 -16.10 -3.67
CA LYS A 252 5.19 -16.69 -4.55
C LYS A 252 4.69 -18.05 -4.06
N ASP A 253 5.61 -18.92 -3.64
CA ASP A 253 5.28 -20.32 -3.32
C ASP A 253 4.66 -20.47 -1.93
N LEU A 254 5.08 -19.63 -0.98
CA LEU A 254 4.65 -19.69 0.42
C LEU A 254 3.74 -18.52 0.80
N HIS A 255 3.47 -17.60 -0.14
CA HIS A 255 2.63 -16.42 0.04
C HIS A 255 3.03 -15.57 1.25
N LEU A 256 4.32 -15.55 1.56
CA LEU A 256 4.88 -14.76 2.65
C LEU A 256 5.18 -13.33 2.19
N PRO A 257 4.93 -12.31 3.03
CA PRO A 257 5.19 -10.94 2.66
C PRO A 257 6.70 -10.67 2.56
N SER A 258 7.08 -9.73 1.70
CA SER A 258 8.47 -9.46 1.31
C SER A 258 9.42 -9.20 2.48
N ASN A 259 8.93 -8.45 3.47
CA ASN A 259 9.60 -8.14 4.73
C ASN A 259 9.83 -9.38 5.61
N GLU A 260 8.86 -10.28 5.70
CA GLU A 260 9.00 -11.53 6.46
C GLU A 260 9.95 -12.52 5.76
N VAL A 261 9.87 -12.63 4.43
CA VAL A 261 10.83 -13.44 3.65
C VAL A 261 12.25 -12.88 3.79
N ALA A 262 12.41 -11.56 3.70
CA ALA A 262 13.69 -10.89 3.93
C ALA A 262 14.22 -11.15 5.33
N GLU A 263 13.36 -11.05 6.35
CA GLU A 263 13.71 -11.34 7.73
C GLU A 263 14.20 -12.78 7.92
N ILE A 264 13.41 -13.76 7.49
CA ILE A 264 13.73 -15.19 7.67
C ILE A 264 15.01 -15.57 6.93
N MET A 265 15.12 -15.18 5.65
CA MET A 265 16.28 -15.54 4.82
C MET A 265 17.57 -14.88 5.35
N VAL A 266 17.53 -13.59 5.67
CA VAL A 266 18.72 -12.88 6.18
C VAL A 266 19.12 -13.41 7.55
N GLU A 267 18.18 -13.62 8.47
CA GLU A 267 18.50 -14.16 9.80
C GLU A 267 19.07 -15.56 9.74
N GLU A 268 18.57 -16.42 8.86
CA GLU A 268 19.09 -17.77 8.72
C GLU A 268 20.50 -17.80 8.09
N ILE A 269 20.76 -16.93 7.10
CA ILE A 269 22.12 -16.77 6.54
C ILE A 269 23.08 -16.30 7.63
N MET A 270 22.67 -15.33 8.45
CA MET A 270 23.49 -14.83 9.55
C MET A 270 23.71 -15.89 10.64
N HIS A 271 22.68 -16.66 10.99
CA HIS A 271 22.79 -17.77 11.93
C HIS A 271 23.81 -18.81 11.45
N PHE A 272 23.73 -19.20 10.18
CA PHE A 272 24.70 -20.10 9.57
C PHE A 272 26.11 -19.52 9.52
N ALA A 273 26.26 -18.22 9.27
CA ALA A 273 27.55 -17.54 9.23
C ALA A 273 28.27 -17.58 10.59
N VAL A 274 27.54 -17.44 11.71
CA VAL A 274 28.10 -17.57 13.07
C VAL A 274 28.70 -18.96 13.31
N GLU A 275 28.13 -20.00 12.71
CA GLU A 275 28.57 -21.39 12.86
C GLU A 275 29.75 -21.77 11.94
N GLN A 276 30.08 -20.95 10.93
CA GLN A 276 31.12 -21.24 9.92
C GLN A 276 32.32 -20.28 10.03
N ILE A 277 33.08 -20.38 11.11
CA ILE A 277 34.29 -19.57 11.32
C ILE A 277 35.40 -19.98 10.34
N GLY A 278 35.94 -19.02 9.57
CA GLY A 278 37.15 -19.18 8.75
C GLY A 278 36.95 -19.65 7.30
N LYS A 279 35.71 -19.73 6.80
CA LYS A 279 35.42 -20.05 5.38
C LYS A 279 34.83 -18.83 4.67
N LYS A 280 35.36 -18.51 3.48
CA LYS A 280 34.83 -17.46 2.60
C LYS A 280 33.77 -18.05 1.68
N LEU A 281 32.51 -17.61 1.84
CA LEU A 281 31.37 -18.01 1.03
C LEU A 281 30.54 -16.76 0.70
N ASP A 282 30.40 -16.45 -0.60
CA ASP A 282 29.59 -15.33 -1.06
C ASP A 282 28.13 -15.77 -1.27
N VAL A 283 27.17 -15.12 -0.59
CA VAL A 283 25.74 -15.42 -0.70
C VAL A 283 25.02 -14.28 -1.41
N TYR A 284 24.36 -14.58 -2.53
CA TYR A 284 23.62 -13.61 -3.32
C TYR A 284 22.11 -13.82 -3.15
N ILE A 285 21.35 -12.73 -3.00
CA ILE A 285 19.89 -12.76 -3.06
C ILE A 285 19.47 -12.09 -4.37
N VAL A 286 18.93 -12.88 -5.30
CA VAL A 286 18.66 -12.44 -6.67
C VAL A 286 17.19 -12.03 -6.79
N VAL A 287 16.93 -10.73 -6.64
CA VAL A 287 15.58 -10.15 -6.73
C VAL A 287 15.29 -9.73 -8.18
N PRO A 288 14.20 -10.22 -8.79
CA PRO A 288 13.74 -9.76 -10.10
C PRO A 288 13.42 -8.25 -10.13
N LEU A 289 13.76 -7.57 -11.24
CA LEU A 289 13.62 -6.11 -11.40
C LEU A 289 12.17 -5.59 -11.34
N ASP A 290 11.18 -6.48 -11.47
CA ASP A 290 9.76 -6.17 -11.37
C ASP A 290 9.23 -6.15 -9.92
N ASN A 291 10.09 -6.44 -8.93
CA ASN A 291 9.72 -6.56 -7.52
C ASN A 291 10.53 -5.60 -6.63
N ILE A 292 10.26 -4.29 -6.77
CA ILE A 292 10.91 -3.21 -6.00
C ILE A 292 10.65 -3.38 -4.50
N ASP A 293 9.42 -3.71 -4.10
CA ASP A 293 9.06 -3.90 -2.69
C ASP A 293 9.86 -5.03 -2.03
N VAL A 294 10.18 -6.08 -2.80
CA VAL A 294 11.03 -7.18 -2.35
C VAL A 294 12.45 -6.71 -2.17
N TYR A 295 12.98 -5.98 -3.15
CA TYR A 295 14.32 -5.42 -3.08
C TYR A 295 14.48 -4.50 -1.88
N GLU A 296 13.53 -3.58 -1.67
CA GLU A 296 13.51 -2.66 -0.52
C GLU A 296 13.44 -3.39 0.82
N ALA A 297 12.62 -4.44 0.93
CA ALA A 297 12.52 -5.27 2.13
C ALA A 297 13.86 -5.95 2.50
N PHE A 298 14.56 -6.52 1.51
CA PHE A 298 15.88 -7.13 1.70
C PHE A 298 16.94 -6.08 2.04
N CYS A 299 16.94 -4.92 1.37
CA CYS A 299 17.83 -3.81 1.67
C CYS A 299 17.63 -3.29 3.10
N ALA A 300 16.38 -3.06 3.53
CA ALA A 300 16.06 -2.61 4.87
C ALA A 300 16.54 -3.59 5.94
N LYS A 301 16.32 -4.90 5.73
CA LYS A 301 16.77 -5.93 6.68
C LYS A 301 18.30 -6.02 6.74
N LEU A 302 19.00 -5.96 5.61
CA LEU A 302 20.46 -5.94 5.57
C LEU A 302 21.05 -4.73 6.31
N MET A 303 20.48 -3.54 6.12
CA MET A 303 20.89 -2.32 6.84
C MET A 303 20.66 -2.45 8.35
N SER A 304 19.53 -3.05 8.77
CA SER A 304 19.24 -3.34 10.17
C SER A 304 20.27 -4.29 10.80
N VAL A 305 20.64 -5.36 10.10
CA VAL A 305 21.66 -6.32 10.58
C VAL A 305 23.04 -5.68 10.63
N LYS A 306 23.41 -4.88 9.62
CA LYS A 306 24.67 -4.13 9.58
C LYS A 306 24.81 -3.22 10.80
N SER A 307 23.79 -2.40 11.08
CA SER A 307 23.78 -1.51 12.25
C SER A 307 23.95 -2.28 13.56
N LYS A 308 23.27 -3.43 13.71
CA LYS A 308 23.39 -4.30 14.90
C LYS A 308 24.76 -4.96 15.05
N LEU A 309 25.46 -5.22 13.94
CA LEU A 309 26.83 -5.75 13.96
C LEU A 309 27.82 -4.65 14.33
N GLU A 310 27.66 -3.45 13.76
CA GLU A 310 28.49 -2.28 14.06
C GLU A 310 28.35 -1.85 15.54
N GLU A 311 27.13 -1.82 16.07
CA GLU A 311 26.88 -1.56 17.50
C GLU A 311 27.50 -2.63 18.42
N LYS A 312 27.50 -3.91 18.01
CA LYS A 312 28.13 -5.00 18.77
C LYS A 312 29.65 -4.98 18.68
N MET A 313 30.20 -4.45 17.59
CA MET A 313 31.65 -4.28 17.40
C MET A 313 32.19 -3.07 18.20
N ASP A 314 31.38 -2.05 18.44
CA ASP A 314 31.73 -0.92 19.32
C ASP A 314 31.75 -1.28 20.83
N CYS A 315 31.21 -2.45 21.21
CA CYS A 315 31.11 -2.88 22.62
C CYS A 315 32.13 -3.97 23.03
N GLY A 316 33.12 -4.31 22.20
CA GLY A 316 34.00 -5.44 22.52
C GLY A 316 35.33 -5.46 21.76
N ASN A 317 36.37 -5.00 22.46
CA ASN A 317 37.78 -5.32 22.26
C ASN A 317 38.49 -4.78 21.00
N VAL A 318 39.27 -3.75 21.29
CA VAL A 318 40.64 -3.47 20.82
C VAL A 318 41.42 -4.76 20.48
N ASP A 319 42.17 -4.71 19.37
CA ASP A 319 43.16 -5.69 18.87
C ASP A 319 42.62 -6.97 18.20
N THR A 320 42.24 -6.92 16.91
CA THR A 320 42.48 -8.05 15.94
C THR A 320 42.12 -7.81 14.46
N ILE A 321 41.86 -6.59 13.99
CA ILE A 321 41.58 -6.35 12.54
C ILE A 321 42.79 -5.69 11.87
N ALA A 322 43.91 -6.43 11.82
CA ALA A 322 45.10 -6.03 11.06
C ALA A 322 45.51 -7.04 9.97
N GLU A 323 44.76 -8.13 9.76
CA GLU A 323 45.24 -9.26 8.92
C GLU A 323 44.35 -9.65 7.73
N LEU A 324 43.40 -8.83 7.28
CA LEU A 324 42.63 -9.15 6.05
C LEU A 324 42.54 -8.00 5.04
N GLN A 325 43.58 -7.15 4.98
CA GLN A 325 43.81 -6.23 3.86
C GLN A 325 44.96 -6.75 2.99
N THR A 326 44.68 -7.71 2.11
CA THR A 326 45.45 -7.85 0.87
C THR A 326 44.64 -8.63 -0.16
N ASP A 327 44.72 -8.14 -1.40
CA ASP A 327 44.16 -8.70 -2.65
C ASP A 327 42.76 -8.23 -3.04
N LEU A 328 42.74 -7.03 -3.64
CA LEU A 328 41.98 -6.71 -4.86
C LEU A 328 42.50 -5.38 -5.42
N GLN A 329 43.65 -5.43 -6.10
CA GLN A 329 44.01 -4.44 -7.11
C GLN A 329 43.74 -5.04 -8.50
N ALA A 330 42.78 -4.45 -9.22
CA ALA A 330 42.95 -3.90 -10.57
C ALA A 330 41.65 -3.96 -11.40
N ASN A 331 40.89 -2.86 -11.40
CA ASN A 331 40.53 -2.20 -12.66
C ASN A 331 40.32 -0.69 -12.40
N PRO A 332 41.12 0.22 -13.00
CA PRO A 332 41.14 1.64 -12.66
C PRO A 332 40.21 2.44 -13.57
N GLY A 333 39.23 3.15 -12.99
CA GLY A 333 38.42 4.12 -13.71
C GLY A 333 37.10 4.43 -13.01
N PHE A 334 37.12 5.47 -12.18
CA PHE A 334 36.07 5.95 -11.27
C PHE A 334 35.95 5.20 -9.95
N GLU A 335 36.67 5.70 -8.94
CA GLU A 335 36.24 5.57 -7.54
C GLU A 335 34.84 6.18 -7.41
N ARG A 336 33.79 5.35 -7.34
CA ARG A 336 32.44 5.80 -7.01
C ARG A 336 32.35 6.05 -5.51
N ASN A 337 32.92 7.18 -5.08
CA ASN A 337 32.78 7.68 -3.72
C ASN A 337 31.45 8.45 -3.61
N GLY A 338 30.37 7.74 -3.27
CA GLY A 338 29.07 8.33 -2.99
C GLY A 338 27.89 7.43 -3.38
N PRO A 339 26.67 7.74 -2.92
CA PRO A 339 25.46 7.08 -3.40
C PRO A 339 25.33 7.31 -4.91
N PHE A 340 25.11 6.24 -5.67
CA PHE A 340 24.92 6.31 -7.11
C PHE A 340 23.59 5.67 -7.51
N VAL A 341 22.99 6.19 -8.57
CA VAL A 341 21.79 5.63 -9.19
C VAL A 341 22.21 4.94 -10.48
N GLU A 342 21.91 3.65 -10.60
CA GLU A 342 22.15 2.87 -11.83
C GLU A 342 20.83 2.66 -12.57
N LEU A 343 20.77 3.10 -13.84
CA LEU A 343 19.58 2.97 -14.68
C LEU A 343 19.66 1.69 -15.51
N ILE A 344 18.65 0.82 -15.36
CA ILE A 344 18.53 -0.44 -16.09
C ILE A 344 17.27 -0.40 -16.98
N GLY A 345 17.41 -0.78 -18.25
CA GLY A 345 16.36 -0.59 -19.25
C GLY A 345 16.58 -1.46 -20.48
N ARG A 346 15.50 -1.73 -21.22
CA ARG A 346 15.47 -2.67 -22.35
C ARG A 346 16.16 -2.15 -23.63
N SER A 347 16.51 -0.87 -23.67
CA SER A 347 17.16 -0.20 -24.80
C SER A 347 18.10 0.88 -24.31
N HIS A 348 19.26 0.99 -24.95
CA HIS A 348 20.24 2.04 -24.66
C HIS A 348 19.69 3.44 -24.89
N ASP A 349 18.87 3.64 -25.93
CA ASP A 349 18.25 4.94 -26.24
C ASP A 349 17.26 5.39 -25.15
N ILE A 350 16.51 4.44 -24.57
CA ILE A 350 15.58 4.73 -23.45
C ILE A 350 16.37 5.09 -22.18
N LEU A 351 17.46 4.36 -21.92
CA LEU A 351 18.34 4.62 -20.79
C LEU A 351 19.04 5.98 -20.90
N GLU A 352 19.49 6.36 -22.09
CA GLU A 352 20.14 7.64 -22.34
C GLU A 352 19.14 8.80 -22.20
N LYS A 353 17.88 8.62 -22.61
CA LYS A 353 16.81 9.60 -22.40
C LYS A 353 16.42 9.74 -20.93
N ALA A 354 16.28 8.62 -20.21
CA ALA A 354 15.99 8.61 -18.78
C ALA A 354 17.12 9.23 -17.95
N GLY A 355 18.37 8.93 -18.31
CA GLY A 355 19.55 9.52 -17.68
C GLY A 355 19.65 11.02 -17.89
N ARG A 356 19.36 11.51 -19.11
CA ARG A 356 19.27 12.95 -19.38
C ARG A 356 18.17 13.63 -18.58
N TRP A 357 16.97 13.03 -18.53
CA TRP A 357 15.85 13.58 -17.79
C TRP A 357 16.13 13.68 -16.28
N LEU A 358 16.74 12.64 -15.68
CA LEU A 358 17.16 12.69 -14.27
C LEU A 358 18.25 13.72 -14.02
N GLY A 359 19.20 13.86 -14.95
CA GLY A 359 20.21 14.91 -14.90
C GLY A 359 19.58 16.31 -14.91
N ASP A 360 18.59 16.53 -15.78
CA ASP A 360 17.86 17.80 -15.87
C ASP A 360 17.08 18.09 -14.59
N ILE A 361 16.46 17.08 -13.95
CA ILE A 361 15.76 17.21 -12.66
C ILE A 361 16.71 17.58 -11.53
N ILE A 362 17.89 16.96 -11.45
CA ILE A 362 18.90 17.27 -10.44
C ILE A 362 19.38 18.73 -10.59
N LEU A 363 19.54 19.20 -11.83
CA LEU A 363 19.94 20.58 -12.12
C LEU A 363 18.85 21.61 -11.78
N VAL A 364 17.60 21.22 -11.55
CA VAL A 364 16.53 22.15 -11.13
C VAL A 364 16.81 22.73 -9.74
N GLU A 365 17.45 21.98 -8.85
CA GLU A 365 17.83 22.49 -7.53
C GLU A 365 18.76 23.72 -7.64
N GLU A 366 19.62 23.75 -8.65
CA GLU A 366 20.56 24.84 -8.89
C GLU A 366 19.99 25.94 -9.80
N THR A 367 19.20 25.57 -10.81
CA THR A 367 18.79 26.49 -11.88
C THR A 367 17.35 27.01 -11.74
N GLY A 368 16.51 26.34 -10.96
CA GLY A 368 15.07 26.65 -10.86
C GLY A 368 14.32 26.51 -12.18
N ARG A 369 14.87 25.75 -13.14
CA ARG A 369 14.35 25.64 -14.51
C ARG A 369 14.48 24.24 -15.05
N ILE A 370 13.48 23.79 -15.81
CA ILE A 370 13.55 22.55 -16.59
C ILE A 370 12.92 22.74 -17.98
N VAL A 371 13.40 21.98 -18.96
CA VAL A 371 12.86 21.98 -20.33
C VAL A 371 12.38 20.58 -20.67
N ILE A 372 11.06 20.42 -20.80
CA ILE A 372 10.43 19.16 -21.20
C ILE A 372 10.31 19.14 -22.71
N ARG A 373 10.88 18.11 -23.35
CA ARG A 373 10.78 17.88 -24.80
C ARG A 373 9.99 16.62 -25.07
N ASN A 374 8.79 16.78 -25.60
CA ASN A 374 7.91 15.65 -25.88
C ASN A 374 7.04 15.97 -27.10
N HIS A 375 6.93 15.03 -28.04
CA HIS A 375 6.21 15.23 -29.29
C HIS A 375 4.71 15.42 -29.08
N ASN A 376 4.16 14.96 -27.95
CA ASN A 376 2.75 15.08 -27.61
C ASN A 376 2.38 16.44 -26.99
N ILE A 377 3.35 17.33 -26.76
CA ILE A 377 3.10 18.68 -26.22
C ILE A 377 2.17 19.48 -27.14
N LEU A 378 2.31 19.34 -28.46
CA LEU A 378 1.43 20.02 -29.42
C LEU A 378 -0.05 19.62 -29.25
N ASN A 379 -0.30 18.35 -28.89
CA ASN A 379 -1.65 17.86 -28.63
C ASN A 379 -2.17 18.37 -27.29
N LEU A 380 -1.31 18.40 -26.26
CA LEU A 380 -1.64 18.98 -24.95
C LEU A 380 -2.04 20.46 -25.07
N SER A 381 -1.27 21.27 -25.79
CA SER A 381 -1.55 22.69 -26.00
C SER A 381 -2.83 22.97 -26.81
N SER A 382 -3.22 22.03 -27.69
CA SER A 382 -4.44 22.17 -28.51
C SER A 382 -5.72 21.70 -27.80
N VAL A 383 -5.63 20.73 -26.89
CA VAL A 383 -6.78 20.09 -26.24
C VAL A 383 -7.01 20.61 -24.81
N GLN A 384 -5.95 21.02 -24.09
CA GLN A 384 -6.00 21.36 -22.66
C GLN A 384 -5.23 22.65 -22.27
N PRO A 385 -5.43 23.80 -22.95
CA PRO A 385 -4.74 25.05 -22.61
C PRO A 385 -5.11 25.61 -21.23
N LEU A 386 -6.30 25.24 -20.71
CA LEU A 386 -6.77 25.67 -19.39
C LEU A 386 -6.01 24.99 -18.24
N GLU A 387 -5.50 23.77 -18.45
CA GLU A 387 -4.80 22.98 -17.42
C GLU A 387 -3.38 23.48 -17.17
N LEU A 388 -2.63 23.84 -18.23
CA LEU A 388 -1.32 24.48 -18.09
C LEU A 388 -1.43 25.84 -17.37
N SER A 389 -2.48 26.60 -17.67
CA SER A 389 -2.77 27.87 -16.99
C SER A 389 -3.09 27.65 -15.50
N HIS A 390 -3.81 26.59 -15.16
CA HIS A 390 -4.11 26.23 -13.78
C HIS A 390 -2.86 25.79 -13.01
N LEU A 391 -1.94 25.05 -13.65
CA LEU A 391 -0.65 24.68 -13.05
C LEU A 391 0.21 25.91 -12.75
N GLN A 392 0.28 26.88 -13.67
CA GLN A 392 0.97 28.15 -13.43
C GLN A 392 0.43 28.89 -12.20
N GLN A 393 -0.90 28.97 -12.06
CA GLN A 393 -1.53 29.62 -10.91
C GLN A 393 -1.37 28.83 -9.61
N HIS A 394 -1.50 27.50 -9.68
CA HIS A 394 -1.45 26.62 -8.51
C HIS A 394 -0.05 26.55 -7.90
N PHE A 395 0.98 26.41 -8.75
CA PHE A 395 2.37 26.27 -8.32
C PHE A 395 3.16 27.59 -8.31
N GLY A 396 2.58 28.68 -8.83
CA GLY A 396 3.27 29.98 -8.91
C GLY A 396 4.48 29.95 -9.84
N ILE A 397 4.36 29.24 -10.97
CA ILE A 397 5.43 29.00 -11.94
C ILE A 397 5.11 29.63 -13.29
N ASN A 398 6.14 29.88 -14.09
CA ASN A 398 5.99 30.30 -15.48
C ASN A 398 6.25 29.10 -16.40
N ILE A 399 5.36 28.91 -17.37
CA ILE A 399 5.47 27.87 -18.41
C ILE A 399 5.50 28.58 -19.77
N LEU A 400 6.59 28.41 -20.50
CA LEU A 400 6.78 28.95 -21.85
C LEU A 400 6.80 27.81 -22.86
N GLU A 401 5.92 27.89 -23.86
CA GLU A 401 5.92 26.95 -24.97
C GLU A 401 6.82 27.44 -26.11
N SER A 402 7.70 26.56 -26.59
CA SER A 402 8.50 26.80 -27.78
C SER A 402 8.31 25.66 -28.79
N ALA A 403 7.99 26.02 -30.03
CA ALA A 403 7.91 25.07 -31.14
C ALA A 403 9.12 25.31 -32.07
N SER A 404 9.90 24.27 -32.32
CA SER A 404 11.00 24.30 -33.29
C SER A 404 10.79 23.21 -34.35
N GLY A 405 11.52 23.28 -35.46
CA GLY A 405 11.48 22.24 -36.50
C GLY A 405 11.89 20.84 -36.03
N ALA A 406 12.41 20.71 -34.80
CA ALA A 406 12.79 19.45 -34.17
C ALA A 406 11.77 18.93 -33.12
N GLY A 407 10.66 19.64 -32.88
CA GLY A 407 9.62 19.28 -31.90
C GLY A 407 9.18 20.43 -30.99
N ALA A 408 8.16 20.19 -30.18
CA ALA A 408 7.66 21.12 -29.17
C ALA A 408 8.34 20.89 -27.81
N ALA A 409 8.54 21.98 -27.07
CA ALA A 409 9.13 21.97 -25.75
C ALA A 409 8.39 22.93 -24.82
N LEU A 410 8.26 22.52 -23.56
CA LEU A 410 7.77 23.35 -22.46
C LEU A 410 8.93 23.71 -21.55
N GLU A 411 9.14 24.98 -21.34
CA GLU A 411 10.13 25.52 -20.42
C GLU A 411 9.42 25.99 -19.15
N ILE A 412 9.83 25.47 -18.00
CA ILE A 412 9.21 25.74 -16.71
C ILE A 412 10.22 26.45 -15.84
N GLU A 413 9.85 27.59 -15.29
CA GLU A 413 10.68 28.40 -14.39
C GLU A 413 9.92 28.73 -13.09
N GLY A 414 10.59 28.62 -11.94
CA GLY A 414 10.00 28.90 -10.64
C GLY A 414 10.86 28.41 -9.47
N SER A 415 10.25 28.24 -8.29
CA SER A 415 10.97 27.64 -7.17
C SER A 415 11.28 26.16 -7.46
N PRO A 416 12.47 25.63 -7.09
CA PRO A 416 12.88 24.28 -7.49
C PRO A 416 11.85 23.19 -7.18
N ARG A 417 11.25 23.22 -5.98
CA ARG A 417 10.21 22.27 -5.57
C ARG A 417 8.96 22.35 -6.46
N ALA A 418 8.47 23.57 -6.71
CA ALA A 418 7.30 23.79 -7.56
C ALA A 418 7.56 23.39 -9.02
N VAL A 419 8.78 23.60 -9.52
CA VAL A 419 9.20 23.23 -10.88
C VAL A 419 9.28 21.71 -11.03
N ILE A 420 9.83 21.00 -10.04
CA ILE A 420 9.87 19.53 -10.03
C ILE A 420 8.44 18.96 -10.00
N ASP A 421 7.60 19.43 -9.08
CA ASP A 421 6.20 18.96 -8.94
C ASP A 421 5.39 19.20 -10.23
N ALA A 422 5.56 20.38 -10.84
CA ALA A 422 4.90 20.69 -12.11
C ALA A 422 5.45 19.89 -13.29
N ALA A 423 6.75 19.59 -13.32
CA ALA A 423 7.36 18.77 -14.36
C ALA A 423 6.79 17.34 -14.36
N PHE A 424 6.63 16.74 -13.17
CA PHE A 424 5.97 15.45 -13.02
C PHE A 424 4.50 15.48 -13.46
N ALA A 425 3.76 16.52 -13.06
CA ALA A 425 2.36 16.69 -13.47
C ALA A 425 2.22 16.79 -14.99
N ILE A 426 3.11 17.53 -15.66
CA ILE A 426 3.11 17.70 -17.12
C ILE A 426 3.47 16.40 -17.84
N GLU A 427 4.49 15.67 -17.39
CA GLU A 427 4.81 14.35 -17.98
C GLU A 427 3.67 13.34 -17.81
N PHE A 428 2.98 13.36 -16.66
CA PHE A 428 1.80 12.53 -16.43
C PHE A 428 0.67 12.88 -17.41
N MET A 429 0.38 14.17 -17.60
CA MET A 429 -0.62 14.63 -18.57
C MET A 429 -0.24 14.18 -19.99
N LEU A 430 1.01 14.39 -20.41
CA LEU A 430 1.50 13.98 -21.74
C LEU A 430 1.38 12.47 -21.99
N GLN A 431 1.60 11.63 -20.98
CA GLN A 431 1.38 10.19 -21.07
C GLN A 431 -0.11 9.83 -21.20
N SER A 432 -0.98 10.55 -20.50
CA SER A 432 -2.42 10.33 -20.57
C SER A 432 -3.00 10.70 -21.95
N THR A 433 -2.52 11.80 -22.55
CA THR A 433 -2.89 12.23 -23.90
C THR A 433 -2.41 11.22 -24.93
N ALA A 434 -1.17 10.70 -24.80
CA ALA A 434 -0.63 9.67 -25.71
C ALA A 434 -1.49 8.39 -25.73
N LYS A 435 -1.96 7.93 -24.56
CA LYS A 435 -2.84 6.75 -24.44
C LYS A 435 -4.22 6.99 -25.05
N GLN A 436 -4.78 8.20 -24.91
CA GLN A 436 -6.06 8.54 -25.51
C GLN A 436 -5.99 8.60 -27.05
N GLU A 437 -4.85 9.00 -27.62
CA GLU A 437 -4.65 9.00 -29.07
C GLU A 437 -4.43 7.60 -29.63
N SER A 438 -3.69 6.72 -28.94
CA SER A 438 -3.57 5.32 -29.35
C SER A 438 -4.93 4.59 -29.35
N LEU A 439 -5.80 4.89 -28.37
CA LEU A 439 -7.16 4.35 -28.28
C LEU A 439 -8.09 4.86 -29.40
N LYS A 440 -7.84 6.05 -29.96
CA LYS A 440 -8.59 6.57 -31.10
C LYS A 440 -8.17 5.95 -32.43
N MET A 441 -6.91 5.52 -32.57
CA MET A 441 -6.41 4.88 -33.79
C MET A 441 -6.74 3.38 -33.89
N ASP A 442 -6.85 2.68 -32.77
CA ASP A 442 -7.30 1.26 -32.74
C ASP A 442 -8.83 1.09 -32.93
N GLY A 443 -9.57 2.21 -33.01
CA GLY A 443 -11.02 2.25 -33.22
C GLY A 443 -11.46 2.60 -34.65
N THR A 444 -10.53 2.71 -35.60
CA THR A 444 -10.75 2.91 -37.04
C THR A 444 -10.14 1.76 -37.82
#